data_AF-A0A9E0XCF1-F1
#
_entry.id   AF-A0A9E0XCF1-F1
#
_cell.length_a   1.000
_cell.length_b   1.000
_cell.length_c   1.000
_cell.angle_alpha   90.00
_cell.angle_beta   90.00
_cell.angle_gamma   90.00
#
_symmetry.space_group_name_H-M   'P 1'
#
loop_
_entity.id
_entity.type
_entity.pdbx_description
1 polymer ?
#
loop_
_entity_poly.entity_id
_entity_poly.type
_entity_poly.pdbx_seq_one_letter_code
_entity_poly.pdbx_strand_id
1 'polypeptide(L)'
;MKRWPTFAACLLLLGTLLTHSGCLRIATAPIRAARAEKAEQAFDRLADRTPEQIAAWLDQRMTTELGLTAEQQPKVSAINLAHARQLRAIAASDDGIRAKTRAMARQNTAHEAALKPVLTPDQYTRFLALKDQLRTALKESAAQK
;
A
#
# COMPACT_ATOMS: atom_id res chain seq x y z
N MET A 1 -25.51 -59.30 64.22
CA MET A 1 -24.10 -59.42 64.69
C MET A 1 -23.16 -58.96 63.57
N LYS A 2 -22.09 -58.24 63.94
CA LYS A 2 -20.94 -57.76 63.13
C LYS A 2 -21.26 -56.54 62.23
N ARG A 3 -21.09 -55.30 62.72
CA ARG A 3 -19.86 -54.49 62.99
C ARG A 3 -19.36 -53.76 61.73
N TRP A 4 -19.47 -52.43 61.74
CA TRP A 4 -18.91 -51.44 60.80
C TRP A 4 -17.36 -51.40 60.85
N PRO A 5 -16.68 -50.64 59.95
CA PRO A 5 -16.31 -49.28 60.38
C PRO A 5 -16.36 -48.20 59.30
N THR A 6 -16.77 -47.04 59.79
CA THR A 6 -16.44 -45.69 59.34
C THR A 6 -14.92 -45.45 59.31
N PHE A 7 -14.41 -44.87 58.22
CA PHE A 7 -13.22 -44.00 58.22
C PHE A 7 -13.64 -42.69 57.54
N ALA A 8 -13.88 -41.64 58.33
CA ALA A 8 -12.91 -40.58 58.62
C ALA A 8 -12.63 -39.73 57.36
N ALA A 9 -13.31 -38.61 57.13
CA ALA A 9 -13.12 -37.32 57.80
C ALA A 9 -11.64 -36.87 57.84
N CYS A 10 -11.27 -35.97 56.93
CA CYS A 10 -10.22 -34.94 57.08
C CYS A 10 -10.43 -33.93 55.94
N LEU A 11 -11.27 -32.89 56.10
CA LEU A 11 -10.96 -31.61 56.71
C LEU A 11 -9.68 -30.95 56.13
N LEU A 12 -9.94 -29.94 55.28
CA LEU A 12 -9.23 -28.65 55.12
C LEU A 12 -7.70 -28.67 54.96
N LEU A 13 -7.19 -28.06 53.88
CA LEU A 13 -6.54 -26.74 53.93
C LEU A 13 -5.96 -26.30 52.57
N LEU A 14 -6.15 -25.00 52.32
CA LEU A 14 -5.51 -24.08 51.38
C LEU A 14 -4.30 -24.58 50.57
N GLY A 15 -4.43 -24.49 49.24
CA GLY A 15 -3.32 -24.34 48.29
C GLY A 15 -3.53 -23.09 47.45
N THR A 16 -3.01 -21.98 47.97
CA THR A 16 -2.74 -20.65 47.42
C THR A 16 -2.82 -20.44 45.90
N LEU A 17 -3.41 -19.29 45.54
CA LEU A 17 -3.25 -18.59 44.28
C LEU A 17 -1.81 -18.65 43.75
N LEU A 18 -1.67 -19.06 42.50
CA LEU A 18 -0.68 -18.52 41.58
C LEU A 18 -1.38 -18.31 40.24
N THR A 19 -2.21 -17.26 40.19
CA THR A 19 -2.52 -16.55 38.96
C THR A 19 -1.22 -15.98 38.42
N HIS A 20 -0.43 -16.81 37.74
CA HIS A 20 0.64 -16.29 36.91
C HIS A 20 -0.03 -15.59 35.73
N SER A 21 0.09 -14.27 35.78
CA SER A 21 -0.04 -13.33 34.70
C SER A 21 0.67 -13.84 33.44
N GLY A 22 0.02 -14.72 32.71
CA GLY A 22 0.32 -15.00 31.31
C GLY A 22 -0.15 -13.78 30.52
N CYS A 23 0.70 -12.77 30.49
CA CYS A 23 0.58 -11.58 29.66
C CYS A 23 0.01 -12.00 28.29
N LEU A 24 -1.24 -11.61 27.99
CA LEU A 24 -1.76 -11.65 26.63
C LEU A 24 -0.75 -10.89 25.78
N ARG A 25 0.08 -11.62 25.04
CA ARG A 25 0.75 -11.07 23.88
C ARG A 25 -0.35 -10.83 22.85
N ILE A 26 -1.02 -9.69 22.95
CA ILE A 26 -1.63 -9.07 21.77
C ILE A 26 -0.45 -8.79 20.85
N ALA A 27 -0.13 -9.75 20.00
CA ALA A 27 0.86 -9.59 18.97
C ALA A 27 0.37 -8.45 18.07
N THR A 28 0.96 -7.27 18.21
CA THR A 28 0.75 -6.12 17.32
C THR A 28 1.43 -6.31 15.95
N ALA A 29 1.91 -7.52 15.66
CA ALA A 29 2.57 -7.92 14.42
C ALA A 29 1.70 -8.01 13.15
N PRO A 30 0.38 -8.34 13.16
CA PRO A 30 -0.30 -8.72 11.91
C PRO A 30 -0.54 -7.53 10.97
N ILE A 31 -0.71 -6.31 11.50
CA ILE A 31 -1.07 -5.15 10.67
C ILE A 31 0.13 -4.62 9.86
N ARG A 32 1.35 -4.64 10.42
CA ARG A 32 2.55 -4.20 9.69
C ARG A 32 2.96 -5.18 8.59
N ALA A 33 2.84 -6.48 8.86
CA ALA A 33 3.09 -7.53 7.88
C ALA A 33 2.10 -7.45 6.69
N ALA A 34 0.80 -7.32 6.97
CA ALA A 34 -0.23 -7.21 5.92
C ALA A 34 -0.09 -5.94 5.05
N ARG A 35 0.46 -4.84 5.59
CA ARG A 35 0.75 -3.62 4.81
C ARG A 35 1.97 -3.78 3.92
N ALA A 36 3.01 -4.46 4.40
CA ALA A 36 4.19 -4.77 3.59
C ALA A 36 3.84 -5.71 2.43
N GLU A 37 3.06 -6.76 2.71
CA GLU A 37 2.60 -7.73 1.70
C GLU A 37 1.76 -7.05 0.60
N LYS A 38 0.81 -6.17 0.95
CA LYS A 38 0.03 -5.42 -0.06
C LYS A 38 0.89 -4.50 -0.91
N ALA A 39 1.92 -3.90 -0.32
CA ALA A 39 2.86 -3.07 -1.06
C ALA A 39 3.72 -3.92 -2.02
N GLU A 40 4.21 -5.07 -1.57
CA GLU A 40 4.92 -6.06 -2.40
C GLU A 40 4.06 -6.48 -3.58
N GLN A 41 2.85 -6.98 -3.33
CA GLN A 41 1.91 -7.36 -4.39
C GLN A 41 1.60 -6.22 -5.38
N ALA A 42 1.61 -4.96 -4.92
CA ALA A 42 1.41 -3.81 -5.81
C ALA A 42 2.62 -3.57 -6.72
N PHE A 43 3.84 -3.77 -6.23
CA PHE A 43 5.04 -3.72 -7.05
C PHE A 43 5.12 -4.90 -8.01
N ASP A 44 4.76 -6.11 -7.59
CA ASP A 44 4.78 -7.29 -8.44
C ASP A 44 3.84 -7.12 -9.65
N ARG A 45 2.59 -6.70 -9.39
CA ARG A 45 1.62 -6.39 -10.46
C ARG A 45 2.10 -5.29 -11.42
N LEU A 46 2.96 -4.38 -10.95
CA LEU A 46 3.52 -3.32 -11.78
C LEU A 46 4.73 -3.83 -12.59
N ALA A 47 5.54 -4.71 -12.02
CA ALA A 47 6.67 -5.35 -12.69
C ALA A 47 6.21 -6.29 -13.83
N ASP A 48 5.07 -6.97 -13.63
CA ASP A 48 4.45 -7.88 -14.61
C ASP A 48 3.92 -7.16 -15.87
N ARG A 49 3.72 -5.84 -15.80
CA ARG A 49 3.23 -5.05 -16.93
C ARG A 49 4.39 -4.54 -17.78
N THR A 50 4.15 -4.46 -19.09
CA THR A 50 5.07 -3.78 -20.00
C THR A 50 5.00 -2.25 -19.79
N PRO A 51 6.10 -1.52 -20.04
CA PRO A 51 6.06 -0.05 -20.01
C PRO A 51 4.99 0.54 -20.92
N GLU A 52 4.74 -0.08 -22.07
CA GLU A 52 3.77 0.36 -23.06
C GLU A 52 2.33 0.21 -22.53
N GLN A 53 2.01 -0.88 -21.83
CA GLN A 53 0.71 -1.04 -21.17
C GLN A 53 0.49 -0.02 -20.05
N ILE A 54 1.53 0.27 -19.27
CA ILE A 54 1.46 1.28 -18.20
C ILE A 54 1.26 2.67 -18.82
N ALA A 55 2.02 3.00 -19.86
CA ALA A 55 1.93 4.27 -20.57
C ALA A 55 0.55 4.46 -21.22
N ALA A 56 0.02 3.43 -21.89
CA ALA A 56 -1.32 3.47 -22.50
C ALA A 56 -2.41 3.76 -21.47
N TRP A 57 -2.32 3.18 -20.28
CA TRP A 57 -3.25 3.47 -19.18
C TRP A 57 -3.15 4.93 -18.70
N LEU A 58 -1.92 5.46 -18.56
CA LEU A 58 -1.70 6.87 -18.21
C LEU A 58 -2.26 7.81 -19.29
N ASP A 59 -1.98 7.51 -20.56
CA ASP A 59 -2.45 8.29 -21.71
C ASP A 59 -3.97 8.33 -21.75
N GLN A 60 -4.63 7.19 -21.61
CA GLN A 60 -6.09 7.11 -21.57
C GLN A 60 -6.68 7.96 -20.43
N ARG A 61 -6.12 7.83 -19.22
CA ARG A 61 -6.58 8.59 -18.04
C ARG A 61 -6.39 10.09 -18.25
N MET A 62 -5.21 10.52 -18.70
CA MET A 62 -4.94 11.95 -18.90
C MET A 62 -5.74 12.54 -20.03
N THR A 63 -5.94 11.80 -21.13
CA THR A 63 -6.76 12.26 -22.26
C THR A 63 -8.20 12.48 -21.83
N THR A 64 -8.77 11.51 -21.11
CA THR A 64 -10.17 11.56 -20.65
C THR A 64 -10.37 12.64 -19.59
N GLU A 65 -9.46 12.73 -18.62
CA GLU A 65 -9.64 13.60 -17.47
C GLU A 65 -9.18 15.04 -17.73
N LEU A 66 -8.19 15.27 -18.59
CA LEU A 66 -7.62 16.60 -18.83
C LEU A 66 -8.07 17.20 -20.16
N GLY A 67 -8.70 16.42 -21.05
CA GLY A 67 -9.11 16.89 -22.37
C GLY A 67 -7.90 17.35 -23.19
N LEU A 68 -6.90 16.47 -23.35
CA LEU A 68 -5.66 16.79 -24.06
C LEU A 68 -5.92 17.10 -25.54
N THR A 69 -5.33 18.18 -26.04
CA THR A 69 -5.40 18.54 -27.46
C THR A 69 -4.58 17.58 -28.32
N ALA A 70 -4.86 17.54 -29.63
CA ALA A 70 -4.10 16.72 -30.58
C ALA A 70 -2.59 17.04 -30.58
N GLU A 71 -2.21 18.29 -30.30
CA GLU A 71 -0.80 18.70 -30.22
C GLU A 71 -0.12 18.30 -28.90
N GLN A 72 -0.91 18.14 -27.82
CA GLN A 72 -0.40 17.75 -26.50
C GLN A 72 -0.23 16.24 -26.38
N GLN A 73 -1.17 15.46 -26.94
CA GLN A 73 -1.19 14.01 -26.84
C GLN A 73 0.16 13.32 -27.15
N PRO A 74 0.87 13.59 -28.27
CA PRO A 74 2.14 12.94 -28.54
C PRO A 74 3.24 13.31 -27.52
N LYS A 75 3.24 14.55 -27.02
CA LYS A 75 4.20 15.00 -26.00
C LYS A 75 3.94 14.32 -24.65
N VAL A 76 2.67 14.26 -24.25
CA VAL A 76 2.26 13.58 -23.01
C VAL A 76 2.55 12.08 -23.09
N SER A 77 2.27 11.44 -24.23
CA SER A 77 2.55 10.01 -24.42
C SER A 77 4.04 9.68 -24.30
N ALA A 78 4.91 10.50 -24.90
CA ALA A 78 6.36 10.34 -24.75
C ALA A 78 6.82 10.46 -23.27
N ILE A 79 6.27 11.43 -22.54
CA ILE A 79 6.54 11.62 -21.11
C ILE A 79 6.03 10.42 -20.29
N ASN A 80 4.83 9.93 -20.59
CA ASN A 80 4.21 8.80 -19.91
C ASN A 80 4.96 7.49 -20.18
N LEU A 81 5.48 7.29 -21.39
CA LEU A 81 6.31 6.13 -21.71
C LEU A 81 7.65 6.17 -20.95
N ALA A 82 8.31 7.33 -20.90
CA ALA A 82 9.53 7.49 -20.11
C ALA A 82 9.27 7.23 -18.62
N HIS A 83 8.14 7.74 -18.10
CA HIS A 83 7.73 7.49 -16.73
C HIS A 83 7.46 6.01 -16.47
N ALA A 84 6.67 5.35 -17.31
CA ALA A 84 6.34 3.94 -17.22
C ALA A 84 7.55 3.01 -17.20
N ARG A 85 8.57 3.31 -18.02
CA ARG A 85 9.86 2.57 -18.00
C ARG A 85 10.52 2.62 -16.63
N GLN A 86 10.56 3.81 -16.02
CA GLN A 86 11.13 3.99 -14.68
C GLN A 86 10.29 3.34 -13.60
N LEU A 87 8.96 3.44 -13.68
CA LEU A 87 8.05 2.78 -12.74
C LEU A 87 8.27 1.25 -12.74
N ARG A 88 8.33 0.65 -13.92
CA ARG A 88 8.59 -0.79 -14.07
C ARG A 88 9.98 -1.15 -13.56
N ALA A 89 11.01 -0.37 -13.87
CA ALA A 89 12.37 -0.61 -13.39
C ALA A 89 12.46 -0.58 -11.85
N ILE A 90 11.80 0.39 -11.21
CA ILE A 90 11.71 0.48 -9.74
C ILE A 90 10.94 -0.71 -9.17
N ALA A 91 9.84 -1.11 -9.81
CA ALA A 91 9.03 -2.23 -9.37
C ALA A 91 9.80 -3.56 -9.44
N ALA A 92 10.54 -3.78 -10.52
CA ALA A 92 11.31 -4.98 -10.80
C ALA A 92 12.69 -5.02 -10.12
N SER A 93 13.12 -3.97 -9.42
CA SER A 93 14.42 -3.98 -8.71
C SER A 93 14.41 -4.93 -7.51
N ASP A 94 15.58 -5.36 -7.06
CA ASP A 94 15.72 -6.17 -5.84
C ASP A 94 15.71 -5.33 -4.54
N ASP A 95 15.35 -4.05 -4.65
CA ASP A 95 15.33 -3.14 -3.51
C ASP A 95 14.23 -3.47 -2.50
N GLY A 96 14.49 -3.21 -1.23
CA GLY A 96 13.46 -3.30 -0.19
C GLY A 96 12.30 -2.31 -0.42
N ILE A 97 11.10 -2.66 0.04
CA ILE A 97 9.85 -1.90 -0.19
C ILE A 97 9.96 -0.41 0.19
N ARG A 98 10.68 -0.08 1.26
CA ARG A 98 10.88 1.32 1.66
C ARG A 98 11.69 2.11 0.63
N ALA A 99 12.69 1.48 0.01
CA ALA A 99 13.51 2.12 -1.02
C ALA A 99 12.70 2.27 -2.33
N LYS A 100 12.00 1.22 -2.77
CA LYS A 100 11.08 1.28 -3.91
C LYS A 100 10.04 2.39 -3.76
N THR A 101 9.38 2.47 -2.59
CA THR A 101 8.39 3.51 -2.29
C THR A 101 8.98 4.93 -2.41
N ARG A 102 10.19 5.15 -1.89
CA ARG A 102 10.87 6.46 -2.03
C ARG A 102 11.24 6.77 -3.48
N ALA A 103 11.69 5.76 -4.23
CA ALA A 103 12.03 5.91 -5.65
C ALA A 103 10.79 6.26 -6.48
N MET A 104 9.66 5.57 -6.26
CA MET A 104 8.37 5.88 -6.88
C MET A 104 7.94 7.33 -6.59
N ALA A 105 8.03 7.77 -5.33
CA ALA A 105 7.67 9.14 -4.96
C ALA A 105 8.49 10.18 -5.73
N ARG A 106 9.81 9.99 -5.82
CA ARG A 106 10.69 10.87 -6.61
C ARG A 106 10.31 10.84 -8.09
N GLN A 107 10.03 9.65 -8.62
CA GLN A 107 9.70 9.51 -10.04
C GLN A 107 8.34 10.11 -10.40
N ASN A 108 7.38 10.10 -9.47
CA ASN A 108 6.11 10.81 -9.61
C ASN A 108 6.28 12.34 -9.60
N THR A 109 7.21 12.87 -8.79
CA THR A 109 7.57 14.30 -8.82
C THR A 109 8.24 14.67 -10.14
N ALA A 110 9.16 13.85 -10.64
CA ALA A 110 9.81 14.08 -11.93
C ALA A 110 8.81 14.08 -13.10
N HIS A 111 7.85 13.15 -13.09
CA HIS A 111 6.78 13.08 -14.08
C HIS A 111 5.91 14.33 -14.09
N GLU A 112 5.52 14.81 -12.91
CA GLU A 112 4.77 16.04 -12.76
C GLU A 112 5.53 17.25 -13.32
N ALA A 113 6.83 17.37 -13.02
CA ALA A 113 7.66 18.44 -13.54
C ALA A 113 7.77 18.41 -15.07
N ALA A 114 7.87 17.22 -15.66
CA ALA A 114 7.91 17.04 -17.11
C ALA A 114 6.58 17.38 -17.81
N LEU A 115 5.44 17.14 -17.15
CA LEU A 115 4.11 17.44 -17.69
C LEU A 115 3.76 18.94 -17.61
N LYS A 116 4.24 19.65 -16.59
CA LYS A 116 3.92 21.05 -16.34
C LYS A 116 4.06 21.99 -17.56
N PRO A 117 5.14 21.93 -18.37
CA PRO A 117 5.28 22.79 -19.55
C PRO A 117 4.41 22.36 -20.75
N VAL A 118 3.85 21.15 -20.75
CA VAL A 118 3.03 20.61 -21.85
C VAL A 118 1.54 20.87 -21.64
N LEU A 119 1.11 20.83 -20.38
CA LEU A 119 -0.28 21.07 -19.99
C LEU A 119 -0.56 22.58 -19.88
N THR A 120 -1.81 22.97 -20.14
CA THR A 120 -2.26 24.33 -19.80
C THR A 120 -2.32 24.49 -18.27
N PRO A 121 -2.32 25.73 -17.75
CA PRO A 121 -2.44 25.97 -16.30
C PRO A 121 -3.67 25.27 -15.68
N ASP A 122 -4.81 25.29 -16.37
CA ASP A 122 -6.05 24.67 -15.91
C ASP A 122 -5.95 23.13 -15.92
N GLN A 123 -5.40 22.55 -16.99
CA GLN A 123 -5.17 21.11 -17.08
C GLN A 123 -4.19 20.62 -16.00
N TYR A 124 -3.12 21.37 -15.75
CA TYR A 124 -2.15 21.03 -14.70
C TYR A 124 -2.78 21.13 -13.31
N THR A 125 -3.60 22.16 -13.05
CA THR A 125 -4.36 22.28 -11.80
C THR A 125 -5.30 21.09 -11.60
N ARG A 126 -6.03 20.68 -12.65
CA ARG A 126 -6.89 19.49 -12.61
C ARG A 126 -6.08 18.21 -12.37
N PHE A 127 -4.92 18.07 -13.01
CA PHE A 127 -4.01 16.95 -12.78
C PHE A 127 -3.56 16.85 -11.32
N LEU A 128 -3.19 17.97 -10.68
CA LEU A 128 -2.82 17.99 -9.26
C LEU A 128 -4.00 17.59 -8.36
N ALA A 129 -5.21 18.08 -8.66
CA ALA A 129 -6.41 17.73 -7.92
C ALA A 129 -6.72 16.23 -8.00
N LEU A 130 -6.63 15.62 -9.19
CA LEU A 130 -6.82 14.18 -9.38
C LEU A 130 -5.81 13.35 -8.58
N LYS A 131 -4.56 13.81 -8.51
CA LYS A 131 -3.52 13.15 -7.68
C LYS A 131 -3.82 13.22 -6.20
N ASP A 132 -4.25 14.38 -5.71
CA ASP A 132 -4.57 14.53 -4.29
C ASP A 132 -5.83 13.73 -3.90
N GLN A 133 -6.84 13.69 -4.76
CA GLN A 133 -8.01 12.82 -4.59
C GLN A 133 -7.62 11.35 -4.48
N LEU A 134 -6.75 10.86 -5.37
CA LEU A 134 -6.25 9.49 -5.29
C LEU A 134 -5.47 9.25 -3.99
N ARG A 135 -4.63 10.20 -3.57
CA ARG A 135 -3.88 10.09 -2.32
C ARG A 135 -4.80 10.01 -1.11
N THR A 136 -5.85 10.82 -1.08
CA THR A 136 -6.84 10.85 0.00
C THR A 136 -7.64 9.55 0.03
N ALA A 137 -8.14 9.09 -1.12
CA ALA A 137 -8.84 7.81 -1.23
C ALA A 137 -7.97 6.63 -0.75
N LEU A 138 -6.68 6.61 -1.10
CA LEU A 138 -5.74 5.58 -0.62
C LEU A 138 -5.57 5.63 0.91
N LYS A 139 -5.43 6.82 1.49
CA LYS A 139 -5.33 6.98 2.95
C LYS A 139 -6.60 6.53 3.68
N GLU A 140 -7.77 6.92 3.18
CA GLU A 140 -9.06 6.53 3.75
C GLU A 140 -9.26 5.01 3.67
N SER A 141 -8.96 4.39 2.52
CA SER A 141 -9.02 2.93 2.36
C SER A 141 -8.08 2.16 3.29
N ALA A 142 -6.99 2.80 3.73
CA ALA A 142 -6.03 2.25 4.69
C ALA A 142 -6.41 2.47 6.16
N ALA A 143 -7.33 3.42 6.43
CA ALA A 143 -7.83 3.77 7.75
C ALA A 143 -9.14 3.03 8.11
N GLN A 144 -9.94 2.63 7.12
CA GLN A 144 -11.19 1.89 7.30
C GLN A 144 -11.00 0.38 7.58
N LYS A 145 -9.78 -0.07 7.90
CA LYS A 145 -9.43 -1.48 8.13
C LYS A 145 -8.56 -1.62 9.38
#